data_AF-A0A558BM86-F1
#
_entry.id   AF-A0A558BM86-F1
#
_cell.length_a   1.000
_cell.length_b   1.000
_cell.length_c   1.000
_cell.angle_alpha   90.00
_cell.angle_beta   90.00
_cell.angle_gamma   90.00
#
_symmetry.space_group_name_H-M   'P 1'
#
loop_
_entity.id
_entity.type
_entity.pdbx_description
1 polymer ?
#
loop_
_entity_poly.entity_id
_entity_poly.type
_entity_poly.pdbx_seq_one_letter_code
_entity_poly.pdbx_strand_id
1 'polypeptide(L)'
;MTLLEADVVFEPSAALRREVLAGTIAASSLPQSVEAVRLVLQDVHIKRHGELNRAEVQLVTIVTDGISAEPIQLCSETFEGVKKWSHLPLGEGGITLYRTQAPRIPQYLDYRILLTELDSDLRAIGALLDEVRQDEQFNAARAALLAAAAVAAPPAALITATSDLALNLVARLLKANKDDQLLLVRGSFDNAFDNLGTTFGPITKGTDCAAVTYQAQAKLAEPIT
;
A
#
# COMPACT_ATOMS: atom_id res chain seq x y z
N MET A 1 21.79 6.50 -8.96
CA MET A 1 21.04 5.71 -7.96
C MET A 1 19.69 5.42 -8.57
N THR A 2 19.48 4.21 -9.10
CA THR A 2 18.21 3.84 -9.75
C THR A 2 17.22 3.42 -8.65
N LEU A 3 16.10 4.11 -8.57
CA LEU A 3 14.98 3.82 -7.68
C LEU A 3 14.33 2.48 -8.11
N LEU A 4 13.65 1.78 -7.19
CA LEU A 4 12.73 0.72 -7.64
C LEU A 4 11.67 1.39 -8.51
N GLU A 5 11.58 0.98 -9.76
CA GLU A 5 10.53 1.45 -10.65
C GLU A 5 9.29 0.61 -10.41
N ALA A 6 8.14 1.28 -10.35
CA ALA A 6 6.88 0.57 -10.18
C ALA A 6 6.52 -0.14 -11.47
N ASP A 7 6.31 -1.45 -11.37
CA ASP A 7 5.80 -2.25 -12.48
C ASP A 7 4.36 -1.85 -12.82
N VAL A 8 3.60 -1.45 -11.79
CA VAL A 8 2.22 -1.04 -11.93
C VAL A 8 1.96 0.25 -11.15
N VAL A 9 1.36 1.22 -11.84
CA VAL A 9 0.77 2.42 -11.23
C VAL A 9 -0.76 2.35 -11.36
N PHE A 10 -1.48 2.46 -10.25
CA PHE A 10 -2.94 2.48 -10.21
C PHE A 10 -3.47 3.71 -9.45
N GLU A 11 -3.72 4.77 -10.21
CA GLU A 11 -4.19 6.07 -9.69
C GLU A 11 -5.49 6.49 -10.40
N PRO A 12 -6.62 5.81 -10.11
CA PRO A 12 -7.89 6.10 -10.78
C PRO A 12 -8.35 7.55 -10.60
N SER A 13 -8.03 8.16 -9.46
CA SER A 13 -8.40 9.53 -9.13
C SER A 13 -7.80 10.57 -10.10
N ALA A 14 -6.62 10.31 -10.68
CA ALA A 14 -6.00 11.24 -11.62
C ALA A 14 -6.80 11.37 -12.92
N ALA A 15 -7.32 10.25 -13.43
CA ALA A 15 -8.20 10.25 -14.60
C ALA A 15 -9.55 10.89 -14.26
N LEU A 16 -10.17 10.47 -13.16
CA LEU A 16 -11.47 10.97 -12.70
C LEU A 16 -11.44 12.47 -12.40
N ARG A 17 -10.36 12.99 -11.80
CA ARG A 17 -10.21 14.41 -11.53
C ARG A 17 -10.27 15.25 -12.80
N ARG A 18 -9.66 14.80 -13.89
CA ARG A 18 -9.73 15.52 -15.18
C ARG A 18 -11.16 15.57 -15.71
N GLU A 19 -11.90 14.48 -15.60
CA GLU A 19 -13.28 14.37 -16.05
C GLU A 19 -14.24 15.21 -15.18
N VAL A 20 -14.06 15.18 -13.85
CA VAL A 20 -14.82 16.02 -12.91
C VAL A 20 -14.58 17.50 -13.18
N LEU A 21 -13.31 17.91 -13.36
CA LEU A 21 -12.97 19.30 -13.66
C LEU A 21 -13.46 19.75 -15.04
N ALA A 22 -13.54 18.83 -16.00
CA ALA A 22 -14.15 19.06 -17.31
C ALA A 22 -15.70 19.10 -17.26
N GLY A 23 -16.31 18.77 -16.12
CA GLY A 23 -17.76 18.71 -15.94
C GLY A 23 -18.43 17.53 -16.65
N THR A 24 -17.66 16.51 -17.06
CA THR A 24 -18.20 15.34 -17.79
C THR A 24 -18.81 14.31 -16.86
N ILE A 25 -18.35 14.25 -15.61
CA ILE A 25 -18.89 13.41 -14.54
C ILE A 25 -18.99 14.20 -13.23
N ALA A 26 -19.85 13.77 -12.32
CA ALA A 26 -19.91 14.32 -10.97
C ALA A 26 -18.79 13.74 -10.09
N ALA A 27 -18.26 14.56 -9.18
CA ALA A 27 -17.42 14.08 -8.09
C ALA A 27 -18.21 13.06 -7.25
N SER A 28 -17.53 11.99 -6.83
CA SER A 28 -18.12 10.95 -6.00
C SER A 28 -17.30 10.81 -4.72
N SER A 29 -17.98 11.00 -3.58
CA SER A 29 -17.40 10.81 -2.25
C SER A 29 -18.19 9.83 -1.42
N LEU A 30 -17.49 9.16 -0.50
CA LEU A 30 -18.12 8.20 0.41
C LEU A 30 -19.33 8.84 1.11
N PRO A 31 -20.47 8.13 1.20
CA PRO A 31 -21.61 8.59 1.95
C PRO A 31 -21.25 8.88 3.42
N GLN A 32 -21.94 9.83 4.05
CA GLN A 32 -21.76 10.13 5.48
C GLN A 32 -22.12 8.95 6.40
N SER A 33 -22.84 7.95 5.90
CA SER A 33 -23.15 6.71 6.61
C SER A 33 -21.96 5.74 6.67
N VAL A 34 -20.85 5.99 5.97
CA VAL A 34 -19.65 5.16 6.05
C VAL A 34 -18.85 5.52 7.30
N GLU A 35 -18.65 4.56 8.19
CA GLU A 35 -17.96 4.77 9.47
C GLU A 35 -16.49 4.30 9.45
N ALA A 36 -16.14 3.38 8.55
CA ALA A 36 -14.79 2.86 8.44
C ALA A 36 -14.47 2.41 7.02
N VAL A 37 -13.18 2.50 6.68
CA VAL A 37 -12.62 1.93 5.46
C VAL A 37 -11.47 0.98 5.81
N ARG A 38 -11.35 -0.09 5.04
CA ARG A 38 -10.19 -0.99 5.10
C ARG A 38 -9.65 -1.27 3.71
N LEU A 39 -8.33 -1.40 3.60
CA LEU A 39 -7.66 -1.95 2.43
C LEU A 39 -7.21 -3.35 2.77
N VAL A 40 -7.59 -4.32 1.93
CA VAL A 40 -7.29 -5.74 2.16
C VAL A 40 -6.59 -6.32 0.95
N LEU A 41 -5.47 -7.00 1.18
CA LEU A 41 -4.81 -7.86 0.21
C LEU A 41 -5.46 -9.24 0.28
N GLN A 42 -6.13 -9.64 -0.79
CA GLN A 42 -6.95 -10.84 -0.85
C GLN A 42 -6.20 -12.04 -1.43
N ASP A 43 -5.30 -11.80 -2.37
CA ASP A 43 -4.54 -12.85 -3.03
C ASP A 43 -3.17 -12.34 -3.48
N VAL A 44 -2.18 -13.23 -3.44
CA VAL A 44 -0.88 -13.05 -4.09
C VAL A 44 -0.53 -14.31 -4.85
N HIS A 45 -0.46 -14.23 -6.17
CA HIS A 45 -0.09 -15.32 -7.05
C HIS A 45 1.33 -15.13 -7.56
N ILE A 46 2.25 -16.02 -7.16
CA ILE A 46 3.62 -16.07 -7.65
C ILE A 46 3.65 -16.96 -8.89
N LYS A 47 3.93 -16.37 -10.06
CA LYS A 47 3.97 -17.05 -11.36
C LYS A 47 5.37 -17.56 -11.66
N ARG A 48 6.39 -16.71 -11.44
CA ARG A 48 7.80 -16.97 -11.72
C ARG A 48 8.68 -16.28 -10.68
N HIS A 49 9.84 -16.89 -10.44
CA HIS A 49 10.92 -16.37 -9.60
C HIS A 49 12.23 -17.02 -10.09
N GLY A 50 13.37 -16.43 -9.73
CA GLY A 50 14.72 -16.79 -10.20
C GLY A 50 15.16 -18.18 -9.75
N GLU A 51 14.79 -18.57 -8.53
CA GLU A 51 15.15 -19.87 -7.97
C GLU A 51 14.59 -21.08 -8.72
N LEU A 52 15.34 -22.19 -8.74
CA LEU A 52 15.03 -23.39 -9.52
C LEU A 52 13.79 -24.14 -8.99
N ASN A 53 13.55 -24.11 -7.68
CA ASN A 53 12.52 -24.93 -7.02
C ASN A 53 11.57 -24.13 -6.12
N ARG A 54 12.13 -23.48 -5.09
CA ARG A 54 11.37 -22.75 -4.08
C ARG A 54 12.12 -21.47 -3.74
N ALA A 55 11.37 -20.40 -3.54
CA ALA A 55 11.90 -19.10 -3.14
C ALA A 55 11.32 -18.67 -1.80
N GLU A 56 12.07 -17.83 -1.13
CA GLU A 56 11.61 -17.04 0.00
C GLU A 56 11.03 -15.74 -0.56
N VAL A 57 9.75 -15.46 -0.30
CA VAL A 57 9.07 -14.27 -0.84
C VAL A 57 8.71 -13.33 0.28
N GLN A 58 9.16 -12.08 0.18
CA GLN A 58 8.79 -11.03 1.11
C GLN A 58 7.72 -10.13 0.50
N LEU A 59 6.67 -9.90 1.27
CA LEU A 59 5.65 -8.88 1.04
C LEU A 59 5.94 -7.69 1.96
N VAL A 60 6.21 -6.52 1.37
CA VAL A 60 6.26 -5.25 2.10
C VAL A 60 5.09 -4.39 1.64
N THR A 61 4.36 -3.82 2.59
CA THR A 61 3.28 -2.87 2.32
C THR A 61 3.48 -1.59 3.09
N ILE A 62 3.18 -0.49 2.41
CA ILE A 62 3.25 0.86 2.96
C ILE A 62 1.89 1.49 2.67
N VAL A 63 1.19 1.97 3.69
CA VAL A 63 -0.05 2.73 3.50
C VAL A 63 0.02 4.04 4.27
N THR A 64 -0.28 5.15 3.59
CA THR A 64 -0.27 6.49 4.18
C THR A 64 -1.65 7.12 4.05
N ASP A 65 -2.22 7.57 5.18
CA ASP A 65 -3.61 8.07 5.25
C ASP A 65 -3.75 9.53 5.72
N GLY A 66 -2.67 10.10 6.27
CA GLY A 66 -2.62 11.49 6.74
C GLY A 66 -3.57 11.82 7.90
N ILE A 67 -4.19 10.84 8.56
CA ILE A 67 -5.13 11.07 9.67
C ILE A 67 -4.88 10.18 10.89
N SER A 68 -4.18 9.06 10.71
CA SER A 68 -3.87 8.13 11.80
C SER A 68 -2.78 8.68 12.72
N ALA A 69 -2.79 8.25 13.99
CA ALA A 69 -1.69 8.54 14.93
C ALA A 69 -0.35 7.97 14.44
N GLU A 70 -0.42 6.88 13.69
CA GLU A 70 0.64 6.37 12.84
C GLU A 70 0.22 6.56 11.38
N PRO A 71 0.55 7.72 10.78
CA PRO A 71 0.04 8.08 9.47
C PRO A 71 0.76 7.37 8.32
N ILE A 72 1.80 6.59 8.64
CA ILE A 72 2.51 5.68 7.74
C ILE A 72 2.47 4.29 8.37
N GLN A 73 1.69 3.39 7.79
CA GLN A 73 1.58 1.99 8.21
C GLN A 73 2.53 1.15 7.37
N LEU A 74 3.53 0.59 8.03
CA LEU A 74 4.56 -0.27 7.43
C LEU A 74 4.37 -1.69 7.93
N CYS A 75 4.11 -2.62 7.01
CA CYS A 75 3.99 -4.04 7.32
C CYS A 75 4.90 -4.85 6.40
N SER A 76 5.53 -5.89 6.94
CA SER A 76 6.35 -6.83 6.19
C SER A 76 6.03 -8.24 6.65
N GLU A 77 5.85 -9.15 5.71
CA GLU A 77 5.61 -10.57 5.96
C GLU A 77 6.46 -11.40 5.01
N THR A 78 7.01 -12.52 5.48
CA THR A 78 7.84 -13.41 4.67
C THR A 78 7.21 -14.77 4.58
N PHE A 79 7.22 -15.33 3.37
CA PHE A 79 6.62 -16.61 3.03
C PHE A 79 7.71 -17.56 2.57
N GLU A 80 7.86 -18.67 3.28
CA GLU A 80 8.93 -19.62 3.04
C GLU A 80 8.57 -20.71 2.05
N GLY A 81 9.56 -21.17 1.29
CA GLY A 81 9.44 -22.31 0.42
C GLY A 81 8.37 -22.17 -0.68
N VAL A 82 8.13 -20.95 -1.17
CA VAL A 82 7.11 -20.62 -2.16
C VAL A 82 7.45 -21.23 -3.52
N LYS A 83 6.47 -21.85 -4.17
CA LYS A 83 6.64 -22.47 -5.49
C LYS A 83 6.20 -21.53 -6.60
N LYS A 84 6.70 -21.76 -7.82
CA LYS A 84 6.13 -21.18 -9.04
C LYS A 84 4.67 -21.59 -9.21
N TRP A 85 3.88 -20.70 -9.80
CA TRP A 85 2.44 -20.85 -10.02
C TRP A 85 1.65 -21.20 -8.75
N SER A 86 2.05 -20.63 -7.62
CA SER A 86 1.39 -20.85 -6.34
C SER A 86 0.92 -19.55 -5.70
N HIS A 87 -0.10 -19.69 -4.85
CA HIS A 87 -0.65 -18.59 -4.09
C HIS A 87 -0.03 -18.54 -2.70
N LEU A 88 0.29 -17.33 -2.22
CA LEU A 88 0.79 -17.16 -0.86
C LEU A 88 -0.33 -17.45 0.15
N PRO A 89 -0.01 -18.12 1.28
CA PRO A 89 -1.01 -18.46 2.29
C PRO A 89 -1.36 -17.26 3.18
N LEU A 90 -2.18 -16.33 2.67
CA LEU A 90 -2.56 -15.10 3.37
C LEU A 90 -3.54 -15.29 4.54
N GLY A 91 -4.04 -16.51 4.76
CA GLY A 91 -5.08 -16.80 5.72
C GLY A 91 -6.51 -16.49 5.22
N GLU A 92 -7.50 -16.88 6.02
CA GLU A 92 -8.92 -16.66 5.71
C GLU A 92 -9.24 -15.15 5.72
N GLY A 93 -9.69 -14.62 4.58
CA GLY A 93 -10.01 -13.20 4.43
C GLY A 93 -8.83 -12.30 4.04
N GLY A 94 -7.62 -12.86 3.87
CA GLY A 94 -6.42 -12.15 3.43
C GLY A 94 -5.78 -11.26 4.51
N ILE A 95 -4.86 -10.39 4.08
CA ILE A 95 -4.12 -9.49 4.97
C ILE A 95 -4.76 -8.10 4.95
N THR A 96 -5.09 -7.55 6.13
CA THR A 96 -5.51 -6.15 6.24
C THR A 96 -4.27 -5.25 6.11
N LEU A 97 -4.20 -4.47 5.02
CA LEU A 97 -3.12 -3.50 4.79
C LEU A 97 -3.38 -2.18 5.51
N TYR A 98 -4.65 -1.82 5.65
CA TYR A 98 -5.08 -0.59 6.30
C TYR A 98 -6.44 -0.78 6.95
N ARG A 99 -6.64 -0.13 8.10
CA ARG A 99 -7.95 0.03 8.74
C ARG A 99 -8.03 1.39 9.39
N THR A 100 -9.15 2.09 9.18
CA THR A 100 -9.44 3.33 9.89
C THR A 100 -9.46 3.10 11.41
N GLN A 101 -8.68 3.88 12.17
CA GLN A 101 -8.53 3.74 13.63
C GLN A 101 -9.32 4.79 14.46
N ALA A 102 -10.04 5.71 13.82
CA ALA A 102 -10.73 6.85 14.43
C ALA A 102 -12.07 7.12 13.72
N PRO A 103 -13.00 7.94 14.25
CA PRO A 103 -14.28 8.25 13.58
C PRO A 103 -14.11 9.18 12.35
N ARG A 104 -12.93 9.19 11.72
CA ARG A 104 -12.59 10.06 10.60
C ARG A 104 -12.18 9.20 9.43
N ILE A 105 -12.89 9.38 8.32
CA ILE A 105 -12.54 8.78 7.03
C ILE A 105 -11.38 9.58 6.42
N PRO A 106 -10.31 8.93 5.93
CA PRO A 106 -9.21 9.64 5.30
C PRO A 106 -9.69 10.33 4.03
N GLN A 107 -9.10 11.48 3.69
CA GLN A 107 -9.35 12.08 2.38
C GLN A 107 -8.64 11.32 1.26
N TYR A 108 -7.55 10.64 1.60
CA TYR A 108 -6.65 10.01 0.65
C TYR A 108 -6.00 8.78 1.27
N LEU A 109 -5.80 7.76 0.45
CA LEU A 109 -5.03 6.56 0.80
C LEU A 109 -3.97 6.34 -0.28
N ASP A 110 -2.70 6.54 0.05
CA ASP A 110 -1.59 6.12 -0.82
C ASP A 110 -1.07 4.78 -0.34
N TYR A 111 -0.84 3.84 -1.25
CA TYR A 111 -0.36 2.51 -0.90
C TYR A 111 0.71 1.99 -1.85
N ARG A 112 1.70 1.30 -1.27
CA ARG A 112 2.72 0.52 -1.97
C ARG A 112 2.60 -0.94 -1.56
N ILE A 113 2.65 -1.84 -2.55
CA ILE A 113 2.70 -3.29 -2.34
C ILE A 113 3.92 -3.78 -3.11
N LEU A 114 4.94 -4.20 -2.37
CA LEU A 114 6.20 -4.69 -2.91
C LEU A 114 6.34 -6.19 -2.60
N LEU A 115 6.60 -6.97 -3.65
CA LEU A 115 6.98 -8.37 -3.56
C LEU A 115 8.43 -8.50 -4.01
N THR A 116 9.23 -9.16 -3.18
CA THR A 116 10.63 -9.48 -3.50
C THR A 116 10.93 -10.95 -3.25
N GLU A 117 11.82 -11.51 -4.06
CA GLU A 117 12.49 -12.77 -3.81
C GLU A 117 13.73 -12.48 -2.99
N LEU A 118 13.90 -13.18 -1.87
CA LEU A 118 14.98 -12.96 -0.93
C LEU A 118 16.17 -13.88 -1.26
N ASP A 119 17.35 -13.28 -1.38
CA ASP A 119 18.61 -13.99 -1.62
C ASP A 119 19.37 -14.29 -0.32
N SER A 120 18.95 -13.68 0.80
CA SER A 120 19.69 -13.63 2.07
C SER A 120 18.95 -14.26 3.25
N ASP A 121 19.69 -14.57 4.33
CA ASP A 121 19.16 -15.18 5.55
C ASP A 121 18.00 -14.36 6.16
N LEU A 122 16.86 -15.02 6.36
CA LEU A 122 15.58 -14.47 6.86
C LEU A 122 15.68 -13.63 8.15
N ARG A 123 16.76 -13.80 8.93
CA ARG A 123 16.98 -13.07 10.20
C ARG A 123 17.23 -11.57 10.03
N ALA A 124 17.62 -11.11 8.83
CA ALA A 124 17.86 -9.68 8.55
C ALA A 124 16.58 -8.84 8.34
N ILE A 125 15.41 -9.49 8.21
CA ILE A 125 14.19 -8.86 7.70
C ILE A 125 13.43 -8.04 8.75
N GLY A 126 13.34 -8.53 9.98
CA GLY A 126 12.75 -7.76 11.08
C GLY A 126 13.52 -6.46 11.34
N ALA A 127 14.84 -6.49 11.16
CA ALA A 127 15.69 -5.31 11.26
C ALA A 127 15.41 -4.29 10.14
N LEU A 128 14.97 -4.72 8.96
CA LEU A 128 14.72 -3.82 7.82
C LEU A 128 13.67 -2.75 8.15
N LEU A 129 12.52 -3.14 8.70
CA LEU A 129 11.48 -2.17 9.07
C LEU A 129 11.89 -1.30 10.26
N ASP A 130 12.65 -1.87 11.20
CA ASP A 130 13.14 -1.13 12.36
C ASP A 130 14.20 -0.09 11.93
N GLU A 131 15.05 -0.41 10.97
CA GLU A 131 15.98 0.53 10.34
C GLU A 131 15.25 1.67 9.64
N VAL A 132 14.19 1.37 8.86
CA VAL A 132 13.33 2.41 8.24
C VAL A 132 12.71 3.31 9.32
N ARG A 133 12.22 2.73 10.42
CA ARG A 133 11.60 3.48 11.52
C ARG A 133 12.61 4.31 12.32
N GLN A 134 13.88 3.91 12.35
CA GLN A 134 14.96 4.63 13.03
C GLN A 134 15.62 5.69 12.13
N ASP A 135 15.38 5.65 10.82
CA ASP A 135 15.93 6.63 9.88
C ASP A 135 15.47 8.07 10.18
N GLU A 136 16.41 9.01 10.19
CA GLU A 136 16.15 10.40 10.52
C GLU A 136 15.23 11.09 9.49
N GLN A 137 15.40 10.78 8.21
CA GLN A 137 14.58 11.35 7.14
C GLN A 137 13.16 10.82 7.21
N PHE A 138 13.00 9.53 7.47
CA PHE A 138 11.70 8.91 7.71
C PHE A 138 10.97 9.58 8.88
N ASN A 139 11.66 9.75 10.01
CA ASN A 139 11.09 10.38 11.20
C ASN A 139 10.73 11.85 10.96
N ALA A 140 11.54 12.60 10.21
CA ALA A 140 11.23 13.98 9.83
C ALA A 140 10.00 14.06 8.92
N ALA A 141 9.89 13.18 7.91
CA ALA A 141 8.73 13.14 7.02
C ALA A 141 7.45 12.74 7.78
N ARG A 142 7.54 11.74 8.65
CA ARG A 142 6.44 11.33 9.55
C ARG A 142 5.99 12.49 10.45
N ALA A 143 6.93 13.22 11.05
CA ALA A 143 6.62 14.38 11.89
C ALA A 143 5.95 15.50 11.11
N ALA A 144 6.41 15.78 9.88
CA ALA A 144 5.78 16.77 9.00
C ALA A 144 4.34 16.37 8.64
N LEU A 145 4.10 15.08 8.37
CA LEU A 145 2.78 14.55 8.07
C LEU A 145 1.82 14.69 9.28
N LEU A 146 2.30 14.36 10.49
CA LEU A 146 1.56 14.55 11.74
C LEU A 146 1.24 16.02 12.02
N ALA A 147 2.21 16.91 11.82
CA ALA A 147 2.02 18.34 12.01
C ALA A 147 0.99 18.92 11.03
N ALA A 148 1.02 18.50 9.77
CA ALA A 148 0.01 18.87 8.79
C ALA A 148 -1.38 18.37 9.22
N ALA A 149 -1.48 17.07 9.57
CA ALA A 149 -2.71 16.41 10.00
C ALA A 149 -3.37 17.05 11.24
N ALA A 150 -2.56 17.63 12.14
CA ALA A 150 -3.04 18.31 13.34
C ALA A 150 -3.79 19.62 13.02
N VAL A 151 -3.47 20.27 11.89
CA VAL A 151 -4.06 21.55 11.48
C VAL A 151 -5.15 21.37 10.43
N ALA A 152 -4.91 20.51 9.43
CA ALA A 152 -5.80 20.24 8.32
C ALA A 152 -5.48 18.87 7.69
N ALA A 153 -6.21 18.45 6.65
CA ALA A 153 -5.80 17.28 5.88
C ALA A 153 -4.46 17.56 5.17
N PRO A 154 -3.45 16.67 5.28
CA PRO A 154 -2.17 16.86 4.58
C PRO A 154 -2.37 16.91 3.05
N PRO A 155 -1.62 17.77 2.33
CA PRO A 155 -1.66 17.77 0.87
C PRO A 155 -1.26 16.40 0.31
N ALA A 156 -1.96 15.92 -0.74
CA ALA A 156 -1.65 14.64 -1.38
C ALA A 156 -0.18 14.52 -1.79
N ALA A 157 0.44 15.60 -2.27
CA ALA A 157 1.86 15.62 -2.61
C ALA A 157 2.79 15.29 -1.43
N LEU A 158 2.46 15.74 -0.21
CA LEU A 158 3.22 15.42 0.99
C LEU A 158 3.05 13.95 1.39
N ILE A 159 1.82 13.42 1.27
CA ILE A 159 1.52 12.00 1.50
C ILE A 159 2.35 11.14 0.54
N THR A 160 2.25 11.39 -0.77
CA THR A 160 2.97 10.64 -1.80
C THR A 160 4.49 10.72 -1.61
N ALA A 161 5.04 11.90 -1.33
CA ALA A 161 6.47 12.07 -1.09
C ALA A 161 6.95 11.27 0.13
N THR A 162 6.12 11.18 1.17
CA THR A 162 6.40 10.41 2.39
C THR A 162 6.37 8.91 2.12
N SER A 163 5.34 8.42 1.39
CA SER A 163 5.28 7.03 0.95
C SER A 163 6.47 6.64 0.08
N ASP A 164 6.86 7.52 -0.86
CA ASP A 164 7.98 7.28 -1.75
C ASP A 164 9.31 7.29 -0.98
N LEU A 165 9.48 8.15 0.04
CA LEU A 165 10.63 8.11 0.94
C LEU A 165 10.71 6.76 1.66
N ALA A 166 9.61 6.31 2.26
CA ALA A 166 9.57 5.03 2.97
C ALA A 166 9.91 3.86 2.04
N LEU A 167 9.34 3.84 0.83
CA LEU A 167 9.66 2.85 -0.20
C LEU A 167 11.14 2.93 -0.60
N ASN A 168 11.71 4.12 -0.74
CA ASN A 168 13.12 4.28 -1.12
C ASN A 168 14.08 3.78 -0.05
N LEU A 169 13.72 3.90 1.23
CA LEU A 169 14.50 3.32 2.32
C LEU A 169 14.44 1.78 2.26
N VAL A 170 13.23 1.21 2.13
CA VAL A 170 13.04 -0.24 1.93
C VAL A 170 13.85 -0.73 0.71
N ALA A 171 13.74 -0.04 -0.42
CA ALA A 171 14.46 -0.35 -1.66
C ALA A 171 15.99 -0.38 -1.50
N ARG A 172 16.55 0.59 -0.76
CA ARG A 172 17.99 0.65 -0.50
C ARG A 172 18.46 -0.56 0.31
N LEU A 173 17.67 -0.97 1.30
CA LEU A 173 17.96 -2.12 2.15
C LEU A 173 17.88 -3.42 1.36
N LEU A 174 16.82 -3.62 0.57
CA LEU A 174 16.67 -4.78 -0.32
C LEU A 174 17.81 -4.89 -1.34
N LYS A 175 18.20 -3.77 -1.95
CA LYS A 175 19.32 -3.74 -2.89
C LYS A 175 20.66 -4.10 -2.24
N ALA A 176 20.86 -3.70 -0.98
CA ALA A 176 22.07 -4.08 -0.24
C ALA A 176 22.14 -5.60 -0.02
N ASN A 177 20.97 -6.24 0.14
CA ASN A 177 20.82 -7.68 0.32
C ASN A 177 20.82 -8.48 -0.99
N LYS A 178 20.76 -7.79 -2.14
CA LYS A 178 20.63 -8.36 -3.50
C LYS A 178 19.30 -9.06 -3.76
N ASP A 179 18.25 -8.69 -3.03
CA ASP A 179 16.92 -9.23 -3.24
C ASP A 179 16.35 -8.77 -4.59
N ASP A 180 15.64 -9.66 -5.29
CA ASP A 180 15.08 -9.43 -6.61
C ASP A 180 13.62 -8.95 -6.52
N GLN A 181 13.27 -7.87 -7.23
CA GLN A 181 11.88 -7.39 -7.29
C GLN A 181 11.03 -8.33 -8.17
N LEU A 182 9.96 -8.88 -7.60
CA LEU A 182 8.96 -9.65 -8.32
C LEU A 182 7.81 -8.76 -8.82
N LEU A 183 7.39 -7.79 -8.01
CA LEU A 183 6.32 -6.85 -8.32
C LEU A 183 6.35 -5.64 -7.39
N LEU A 184 6.25 -4.44 -7.94
CA LEU A 184 5.92 -3.22 -7.20
C LEU A 184 4.64 -2.59 -7.74
N VAL A 185 3.59 -2.58 -6.92
CA VAL A 185 2.37 -1.80 -7.17
C VAL A 185 2.44 -0.49 -6.39
N ARG A 186 2.33 0.62 -7.11
CA ARG A 186 2.06 1.94 -6.55
C ARG A 186 0.62 2.31 -6.87
N GLY A 187 -0.15 2.72 -5.88
CA GLY A 187 -1.46 3.26 -6.15
C GLY A 187 -1.92 4.24 -5.10
N SER A 188 -3.03 4.90 -5.44
CA SER A 188 -3.68 5.83 -4.53
C SER A 188 -5.18 5.93 -4.78
N PHE A 189 -5.91 6.24 -3.72
CA PHE A 189 -7.34 6.54 -3.78
C PHE A 189 -7.64 7.89 -3.13
N ASP A 190 -8.65 8.59 -3.66
CA ASP A 190 -9.05 9.92 -3.24
C ASP A 190 -10.55 9.96 -2.99
N ASN A 191 -10.95 10.26 -1.76
CA ASN A 191 -12.34 10.28 -1.37
C ASN A 191 -13.16 11.32 -2.15
N ALA A 192 -12.55 12.37 -2.70
CA ALA A 192 -13.30 13.37 -3.47
C ALA A 192 -13.64 12.92 -4.90
N PHE A 193 -12.98 11.88 -5.41
CA PHE A 193 -13.12 11.47 -6.81
C PHE A 193 -13.53 10.01 -6.99
N ASP A 194 -13.05 9.10 -6.13
CA ASP A 194 -13.18 7.66 -6.33
C ASP A 194 -13.71 6.89 -5.10
N ASN A 195 -14.29 7.58 -4.11
CA ASN A 195 -14.82 6.96 -2.90
C ASN A 195 -13.79 6.10 -2.14
N LEU A 196 -12.52 6.55 -2.10
CA LEU A 196 -11.39 5.77 -1.57
C LEU A 196 -11.23 4.39 -2.22
N GLY A 197 -11.61 4.27 -3.49
CA GLY A 197 -11.55 3.04 -4.27
C GLY A 197 -12.57 1.96 -3.88
N THR A 198 -13.49 2.25 -2.96
CA THR A 198 -14.40 1.24 -2.40
C THR A 198 -15.42 0.68 -3.39
N THR A 199 -15.63 1.37 -4.51
CA THR A 199 -16.57 0.98 -5.57
C THR A 199 -15.94 0.09 -6.65
N PHE A 200 -14.62 -0.08 -6.69
CA PHE A 200 -13.95 -0.86 -7.74
C PHE A 200 -14.07 -2.38 -7.57
N GLY A 201 -14.47 -2.86 -6.39
CA GLY A 201 -14.40 -4.29 -6.08
C GLY A 201 -12.95 -4.80 -6.00
N PRO A 202 -12.73 -6.12 -6.11
CA PRO A 202 -11.40 -6.70 -6.19
C PRO A 202 -10.62 -6.19 -7.42
N ILE A 203 -9.42 -5.65 -7.17
CA ILE A 203 -8.51 -5.14 -8.19
C ILE A 203 -7.32 -6.09 -8.30
N THR A 204 -7.08 -6.64 -9.49
CA THR A 204 -5.92 -7.50 -9.76
C THR A 204 -4.88 -6.75 -10.59
N LYS A 205 -3.63 -6.74 -10.12
CA LYS A 205 -2.48 -6.12 -10.80
C LYS A 205 -1.28 -7.05 -10.74
N GLY A 206 -0.45 -7.06 -11.78
CA GLY A 206 0.72 -7.92 -11.79
C GLY A 206 1.58 -7.80 -13.04
N THR A 207 2.67 -8.55 -13.01
CA THR A 207 3.67 -8.75 -14.06
C THR A 207 3.66 -10.21 -14.51
N ASP A 208 4.66 -10.61 -15.30
CA ASP A 208 4.92 -12.01 -15.62
C ASP A 208 5.48 -12.81 -14.43
N CYS A 209 5.95 -12.13 -13.39
CA CYS A 209 6.54 -12.75 -12.19
C CYS A 209 5.50 -12.97 -11.09
N ALA A 210 4.65 -11.99 -10.81
CA ALA A 210 3.64 -12.09 -9.75
C ALA A 210 2.38 -11.28 -10.07
N ALA A 211 1.29 -11.57 -9.36
CA ALA A 211 0.09 -10.75 -9.34
C ALA A 211 -0.48 -10.65 -7.92
N VAL A 212 -1.08 -9.51 -7.61
CA VAL A 212 -1.79 -9.25 -6.35
C VAL A 212 -3.23 -8.90 -6.64
N THR A 213 -4.13 -9.36 -5.78
CA THR A 213 -5.53 -8.94 -5.75
C THR A 213 -5.82 -8.24 -4.44
N TYR A 214 -6.31 -7.02 -4.48
CA TYR A 214 -6.60 -6.21 -3.31
C TYR A 214 -7.89 -5.42 -3.48
N GLN A 215 -8.48 -4.99 -2.37
CA GLN A 215 -9.75 -4.29 -2.39
C GLN A 215 -9.84 -3.27 -1.24
N ALA A 216 -10.29 -2.06 -1.56
CA ALA A 216 -10.79 -1.12 -0.57
C ALA A 216 -12.26 -1.44 -0.27
N GLN A 217 -12.63 -1.47 1.01
CA GLN A 217 -13.97 -1.82 1.47
C GLN A 217 -14.45 -0.79 2.49
N ALA A 218 -15.71 -0.37 2.38
CA ALA A 218 -16.36 0.51 3.33
C ALA A 218 -17.29 -0.29 4.25
N LYS A 219 -17.34 0.11 5.53
CA LYS A 219 -18.34 -0.34 6.50
C LYS A 219 -19.35 0.78 6.72
N LEU A 220 -20.64 0.45 6.59
CA LEU A 220 -21.74 1.36 6.91
C LEU A 220 -22.02 1.33 8.42
N ALA A 221 -22.43 2.47 8.96
CA ALA A 221 -22.99 2.58 10.30
C ALA A 221 -24.26 1.72 10.41
N GLU A 222 -24.36 0.95 11.48
CA GLU A 222 -25.60 0.21 11.77
C GLU A 222 -26.73 1.21 12.09
N PRO A 223 -27.95 1.00 11.56
CA PRO A 223 -29.08 1.84 11.94
C PRO A 223 -29.35 1.70 13.44
N ILE A 224 -29.44 2.83 14.15
CA ILE A 224 -29.85 2.85 15.56
C ILE A 224 -31.30 2.38 15.61
N THR A 225 -31.53 1.15 16.03
CA THR A 225 -32.86 0.58 16.34
C THR A 225 -33.36 1.00 17.70
#